data_AF-A0A2G9FWC1-F1
#
_entry.id   AF-A0A2G9FWC1-F1
#
_cell.length_a   1.000
_cell.length_b   1.000
_cell.length_c   1.000
_cell.angle_alpha   90.00
_cell.angle_beta   90.00
_cell.angle_gamma   90.00
#
_symmetry.space_group_name_H-M   'P 1'
#
loop_
_entity.id
_entity.type
_entity.pdbx_description
1 polymer ?
#
loop_
_entity_poly.entity_id
_entity_poly.type
_entity_poly.pdbx_seq_one_letter_code
_entity_poly.pdbx_strand_id
1 'polypeptide(L)'
;MNSFQVKYVNPITKICIFRTSREDYQKIWAAITMVKSVGNCPVVFNLLDLSGSIKACKRAALKCDGLKFEQYKLAAGDQLPADMEQRMQNCLEKIKVLEH
;
A
#
# COMPACT_ATOMS: atom_id res chain seq x y z
N MET A 1 8.78 -9.13 -21.69
CA MET A 1 8.96 -9.65 -20.31
C MET A 1 8.09 -8.81 -19.38
N ASN A 2 6.86 -9.27 -19.14
CA ASN A 2 5.84 -8.57 -18.38
C ASN A 2 6.16 -8.71 -16.89
N SER A 3 6.66 -7.66 -16.26
CA SER A 3 7.06 -7.71 -14.86
C SER A 3 5.94 -7.17 -13.99
N PHE A 4 5.13 -8.08 -13.44
CA PHE A 4 4.37 -7.80 -12.23
C PHE A 4 5.36 -7.53 -11.09
N GLN A 5 5.22 -6.38 -10.42
CA GLN A 5 6.12 -5.96 -9.35
C GLN A 5 5.34 -5.37 -8.20
N VAL A 6 5.74 -5.71 -6.98
CA VAL A 6 5.34 -4.98 -5.78
C VAL A 6 6.30 -3.80 -5.61
N LYS A 7 5.80 -2.59 -5.77
CA LYS A 7 6.61 -1.37 -5.68
C LYS A 7 6.66 -0.79 -4.28
N TYR A 8 5.59 -0.96 -3.51
CA TYR A 8 5.47 -0.39 -2.17
C TYR A 8 4.61 -1.28 -1.30
N VAL A 9 4.99 -1.40 -0.03
CA VAL A 9 4.18 -1.98 1.03
C VAL A 9 4.44 -1.18 2.30
N ASN A 10 3.40 -0.63 2.89
CA ASN A 10 3.43 -0.04 4.21
C ASN A 10 2.94 -1.08 5.23
N PRO A 11 3.82 -1.61 6.11
CA PRO A 11 3.40 -2.60 7.09
C PRO A 11 2.51 -2.03 8.20
N ILE A 12 2.44 -0.70 8.36
CA ILE A 12 1.63 -0.02 9.39
C ILE A 12 0.19 0.11 8.88
N THR A 13 -0.01 0.78 7.75
CA THR A 13 -1.34 1.10 7.18
C THR A 13 -1.87 0.02 6.22
N LYS A 14 -1.03 -0.97 5.90
CA LYS A 14 -1.28 -2.08 4.96
C LYS A 14 -1.54 -1.63 3.52
N ILE A 15 -1.17 -0.41 3.15
CA ILE A 15 -1.24 0.05 1.76
C ILE A 15 -0.11 -0.59 0.95
N CYS A 16 -0.43 -1.05 -0.26
CA CYS A 16 0.55 -1.55 -1.21
C CYS A 16 0.30 -1.00 -2.62
N ILE A 17 1.37 -0.95 -3.43
CA ILE A 17 1.29 -0.54 -4.83
C ILE A 17 1.87 -1.66 -5.69
N PHE A 18 1.06 -2.14 -6.62
CA PHE A 18 1.47 -3.10 -7.64
C PHE A 18 1.69 -2.38 -8.97
N ARG A 19 2.72 -2.79 -9.70
CA ARG A 19 2.96 -2.39 -11.09
C ARG A 19 2.81 -3.62 -11.97
N THR A 20 2.10 -3.45 -13.07
CA THR A 20 1.94 -4.49 -14.10
C THR A 20 1.74 -3.83 -15.46
N SER A 21 1.78 -4.63 -16.53
CA SER A 21 1.51 -4.16 -17.88
C SER A 21 0.01 -3.87 -18.08
N ARG A 22 -0.32 -3.08 -19.11
CA ARG A 22 -1.71 -2.75 -19.44
C ARG A 22 -2.47 -3.97 -19.98
N GLU A 23 -1.76 -4.95 -20.50
CA GLU A 23 -2.32 -6.18 -21.06
C GLU A 23 -2.69 -7.18 -19.96
N ASP A 24 -1.99 -7.13 -18.82
CA ASP A 24 -2.15 -8.12 -17.74
C ASP A 24 -2.86 -7.59 -16.48
N TYR A 25 -3.15 -6.29 -16.37
CA TYR A 25 -3.73 -5.74 -15.13
C TYR A 25 -5.05 -6.39 -14.72
N GLN A 26 -5.91 -6.77 -15.68
CA GLN A 26 -7.19 -7.42 -15.38
C GLN A 26 -6.98 -8.81 -14.76
N LYS A 27 -6.00 -9.57 -15.28
CA LYS A 27 -5.66 -10.90 -14.73
C LYS A 27 -5.12 -10.77 -13.30
N ILE A 28 -4.26 -9.78 -13.07
CA ILE A 28 -3.72 -9.50 -11.74
C ILE A 28 -4.83 -9.06 -10.78
N TRP A 29 -5.75 -8.18 -11.20
CA TRP A 29 -6.89 -7.79 -10.37
C TRP A 29 -7.75 -9.00 -10.01
N ALA A 30 -8.13 -9.82 -11.00
CA ALA A 30 -8.88 -11.03 -10.75
C ALA A 30 -8.16 -11.99 -9.78
N ALA A 31 -6.83 -12.15 -9.91
CA ALA A 31 -6.06 -12.97 -8.98
C ALA A 31 -6.06 -12.39 -7.55
N ILE A 32 -5.96 -11.07 -7.40
CA ILE A 32 -5.98 -10.39 -6.09
C ILE A 32 -7.29 -10.64 -5.35
N THR A 33 -8.44 -10.64 -6.04
CA THR A 33 -9.74 -10.91 -5.38
C THR A 33 -9.87 -12.35 -4.86
N MET A 34 -9.06 -13.27 -5.37
CA MET A 34 -9.01 -14.66 -4.92
C MET A 34 -8.07 -14.87 -3.72
N VAL A 35 -7.25 -13.89 -3.36
CA VAL A 35 -6.34 -14.00 -2.21
C VAL A 35 -7.13 -13.91 -0.91
N LYS A 36 -7.16 -15.02 -0.16
CA LYS A 36 -7.85 -15.12 1.14
C LYS A 36 -6.91 -14.93 2.33
N SER A 37 -5.63 -15.22 2.16
CA SER A 37 -4.61 -15.07 3.20
C SER A 37 -3.24 -14.77 2.61
N VAL A 38 -2.40 -14.09 3.40
CA VAL A 38 -0.98 -13.89 3.12
C VAL A 38 -0.22 -14.39 4.34
N GLY A 39 0.56 -15.46 4.15
CA GLY A 39 1.08 -16.24 5.27
C GLY A 39 -0.08 -16.79 6.11
N ASN A 40 -0.02 -16.58 7.42
CA ASN A 40 -1.04 -17.01 8.37
C ASN A 40 -2.08 -15.93 8.70
N CYS A 41 -2.12 -14.83 7.95
CA CYS A 41 -3.03 -13.72 8.17
C CYS A 41 -4.15 -13.72 7.12
N PRO A 42 -5.43 -13.85 7.51
CA PRO A 42 -6.55 -13.60 6.60
C PRO A 42 -6.51 -12.16 6.10
N VAL A 43 -6.76 -11.95 4.80
CA VAL A 43 -6.72 -10.62 4.19
C VAL A 43 -7.86 -10.42 3.21
N VAL A 44 -8.24 -9.16 3.04
CA VAL A 44 -9.10 -8.70 1.94
C VAL A 44 -8.40 -7.51 1.30
N PHE A 45 -8.22 -7.57 -0.02
CA PHE A 45 -7.66 -6.49 -0.78
C PHE A 45 -8.77 -5.57 -1.29
N ASN A 46 -8.70 -4.30 -0.91
CA ASN A 46 -9.58 -3.25 -1.44
C ASN A 46 -8.81 -2.41 -2.45
N LEU A 47 -9.38 -2.23 -3.64
CA LEU A 47 -8.79 -1.36 -4.66
C LEU A 47 -8.93 0.10 -4.21
N LEU A 48 -7.79 0.80 -4.12
CA LEU A 48 -7.73 2.22 -3.76
C LEU A 48 -7.65 3.14 -5.00
N ASP A 49 -6.73 2.83 -5.91
CA ASP A 49 -6.48 3.60 -7.13
C ASP A 49 -5.99 2.65 -8.22
N LEU A 50 -6.48 2.84 -9.45
CA LEU A 50 -5.98 2.18 -10.65
C LEU A 50 -5.61 3.26 -11.66
N SER A 51 -4.31 3.53 -11.81
CA SER A 51 -3.83 4.57 -12.71
C SER A 51 -2.61 4.10 -13.51
N GLY A 52 -2.49 4.61 -14.74
CA GLY A 52 -1.29 4.40 -15.58
C GLY A 52 -0.13 5.32 -15.22
N SER A 53 -0.19 6.04 -14.10
CA SER A 53 0.79 7.04 -13.69
C SER A 53 1.19 6.84 -12.24
N ILE A 54 2.46 6.50 -12.01
CA ILE A 54 3.01 6.35 -10.66
C ILE A 54 2.82 7.63 -9.83
N LYS A 55 2.82 8.82 -10.46
CA LYS A 55 2.58 10.08 -9.76
C LYS A 55 1.15 10.17 -9.20
N ALA A 56 0.15 9.72 -9.95
CA ALA A 56 -1.25 9.70 -9.48
C ALA A 56 -1.43 8.67 -8.35
N CYS A 57 -0.92 7.45 -8.55
CA CYS A 57 -0.97 6.38 -7.55
C CYS A 57 -0.25 6.79 -6.25
N LYS A 58 0.93 7.42 -6.33
CA LYS A 58 1.66 7.95 -5.16
C LYS A 58 0.83 8.94 -4.36
N ARG A 59 0.14 9.89 -5.01
CA ARG A 59 -0.69 10.88 -4.32
C ARG A 59 -1.86 10.21 -3.59
N ALA A 60 -2.54 9.27 -4.25
CA ALA A 60 -3.65 8.54 -3.64
C ALA A 60 -3.18 7.73 -2.43
N ALA A 61 -2.07 7.00 -2.57
CA ALA A 61 -1.48 6.21 -1.50
C ALA A 61 -0.97 7.08 -0.34
N LEU A 62 -0.26 8.18 -0.59
CA LEU A 62 0.20 9.12 0.45
C LEU A 62 -0.96 9.71 1.25
N LYS A 63 -2.02 10.14 0.57
CA LYS A 63 -3.23 10.66 1.22
C LYS A 63 -3.88 9.60 2.11
N CYS A 64 -4.04 8.39 1.59
CA CYS A 64 -4.66 7.30 2.34
C CYS A 64 -3.79 6.84 3.52
N ASP A 65 -2.47 6.79 3.34
CA ASP A 65 -1.50 6.46 4.39
C ASP A 65 -1.60 7.44 5.56
N GLY A 66 -1.61 8.74 5.28
CA GLY A 66 -1.77 9.77 6.32
C GLY A 66 -3.08 9.61 7.08
N LEU A 67 -4.21 9.51 6.37
CA LEU A 67 -5.52 9.37 7.00
C LEU A 67 -5.63 8.09 7.85
N LYS A 68 -5.12 6.95 7.36
CA LYS A 68 -5.14 5.69 8.11
C LYS A 68 -4.24 5.74 9.34
N PHE A 69 -3.08 6.39 9.24
CA PHE A 69 -2.18 6.50 10.38
C PHE A 69 -2.76 7.38 11.48
N GLU A 70 -3.38 8.51 11.14
CA GLU A 70 -4.09 9.34 12.13
C GLU A 70 -5.21 8.56 12.81
N GLN A 71 -6.02 7.83 12.04
CA GLN A 71 -7.05 6.94 12.61
C GLN A 71 -6.45 5.87 13.52
N TYR A 72 -5.31 5.29 13.14
CA TYR A 72 -4.61 4.31 13.94
C TYR A 72 -4.12 4.90 15.27
N LYS A 73 -3.56 6.13 15.26
CA LYS A 73 -3.16 6.85 16.48
C LYS A 73 -4.34 7.06 17.42
N LEU A 74 -5.48 7.50 16.89
CA LEU A 74 -6.70 7.71 17.67
C LEU A 74 -7.23 6.39 18.28
N ALA A 75 -7.16 5.29 17.54
CA ALA A 75 -7.63 3.98 18.01
C ALA A 75 -6.68 3.31 19.01
N ALA A 76 -5.36 3.47 18.85
CA ALA A 76 -4.35 2.88 19.72
C ALA A 76 -4.19 3.64 21.07
N GLY A 77 -4.55 4.93 21.11
CA GLY A 77 -4.39 5.77 22.29
C GLY A 77 -2.93 5.80 22.77
N ASP A 78 -2.72 5.67 24.08
CA ASP A 78 -1.39 5.72 24.72
C ASP A 78 -0.51 4.47 24.46
N GLN A 79 -1.03 3.43 23.78
CA GLN A 79 -0.27 2.20 23.52
C GLN A 79 0.62 2.28 22.27
N LEU A 80 0.81 3.48 21.71
CA LEU A 80 1.64 3.65 20.52
C LEU A 80 3.13 3.40 20.87
N PRO A 81 3.79 2.45 20.19
CA PRO A 81 5.23 2.27 20.34
C PRO A 81 5.97 3.57 20.00
N ALA A 82 6.95 3.94 20.83
CA ALA A 82 7.69 5.20 20.70
C ALA A 82 8.39 5.37 19.34
N ASP A 83 8.69 4.27 18.64
CA ASP A 83 9.35 4.28 17.34
C ASP A 83 8.38 4.26 16.15
N MET A 84 7.06 4.22 16.40
CA MET A 84 6.08 4.06 15.33
C MET A 84 6.02 5.28 14.40
N GLU A 85 6.12 6.49 14.94
CA GLU A 85 6.14 7.71 14.13
C GLU A 85 7.33 7.73 13.18
N GLN A 86 8.51 7.34 13.68
CA GLN A 86 9.72 7.24 12.86
C GLN A 86 9.57 6.16 11.77
N ARG A 87 9.01 4.99 12.10
CA ARG A 87 8.74 3.93 11.12
C ARG A 87 7.77 4.40 10.04
N MET A 88 6.73 5.14 10.42
CA MET A 88 5.77 5.71 9.48
C MET A 88 6.43 6.74 8.58
N GLN A 89 7.25 7.64 9.13
CA GLN A 89 7.99 8.62 8.35
C GLN A 89 8.91 7.94 7.34
N ASN A 90 9.60 6.87 7.74
CA ASN A 90 10.44 6.08 6.82
C ASN A 90 9.62 5.46 5.67
N CYS A 91 8.37 5.04 5.92
CA CYS A 91 7.49 4.55 4.86
C CYS A 91 7.07 5.69 3.91
N LEU A 92 6.76 6.87 4.45
CA LEU A 92 6.42 8.06 3.66
C LEU A 92 7.58 8.53 2.77
N GLU A 93 8.82 8.45 3.25
CA GLU A 93 9.98 8.74 2.41
C GLU A 93 10.17 7.70 1.31
N LYS A 94 10.00 6.40 1.62
CA LYS A 94 10.08 5.32 0.62
C LYS A 94 9.08 5.51 -0.52
N ILE A 95 7.84 5.90 -0.25
CA ILE A 95 6.85 6.12 -1.31
C ILE A 95 7.17 7.36 -2.16
N LYS A 96 7.73 8.44 -1.57
CA LYS A 96 8.12 9.65 -2.31
C LYS A 96 9.17 9.33 -3.38
N VAL A 97 10.17 8.53 -3.02
CA VAL A 97 11.29 8.14 -3.90
C VAL A 97 10.95 7.03 -4.89
N LEU A 98 9.70 6.54 -4.94
CA LEU A 98 9.32 5.57 -5.98
C LEU A 98 9.40 6.23 -7.36
N GLU A 99 10.43 5.84 -8.08
CA GLU A 99 10.64 6.13 -9.49
C GLU A 99 10.45 4.84 -10.30
N HIS A 100 9.95 5.01 -11.52
CA HIS A 100 9.76 3.99 -12.55
C HIS A 100 9.39 2.57 -12.07
#